data_AF-I4DPH2-F1
#
_entry.id   AF-I4DPH2-F1
#
_cell.length_a   1.000
_cell.length_b   1.000
_cell.length_c   1.000
_cell.angle_alpha   90.00
_cell.angle_beta   90.00
_cell.angle_gamma   90.00
#
_symmetry.space_group_name_H-M   'P 1'
#
loop_
_entity.id
_entity.type
_entity.pdbx_description
1 polymer ?
#
loop_
_entity_poly.entity_id
_entity_poly.type
_entity_poly.pdbx_seq_one_letter_code
_entity_poly.pdbx_strand_id
1 'polypeptide(L)'
;GFCFTNIYTDRLDERFRLLYSDAVKCNFDKTLDLQVGETKVYFYDFSKDINIVCKINSGVDCITNTTSLDISRRLIVFVPGYKCFIKRDIEELVRQTYKTIPDIYLIIIDHSAYTYETKEKLRSYERSVLYSFYIGNGLGKFLAGFNRYGYPSKNIHCIGHSLGAHILGYAGERYNVETSENVWRITGLDPAGPCFANASKEEQLRSGNAGFVNVYHCNAGQLGTTNAIGDADIFFNKKK
;
A
#
# COMPACT_ATOMS: atom_id res chain seq x y z
N GLY A 1 -0.74 15.05 -8.68
CA GLY A 1 -2.04 14.78 -8.06
C GLY A 1 -1.97 14.84 -6.55
N PHE A 2 -1.47 13.77 -5.90
CA PHE A 2 -1.56 13.58 -4.44
C PHE A 2 -1.00 14.71 -3.57
N CYS A 3 0.20 15.26 -3.83
CA CYS A 3 0.70 16.41 -3.05
C CYS A 3 0.13 17.77 -3.50
N PHE A 4 -0.61 17.87 -4.61
CA PHE A 4 -1.05 19.15 -5.21
C PHE A 4 -2.54 19.42 -5.12
N THR A 5 -3.35 18.44 -4.72
CA THR A 5 -4.74 18.68 -4.31
C THR A 5 -4.73 19.06 -2.84
N ASN A 6 -4.88 20.35 -2.55
CA ASN A 6 -5.15 20.92 -1.22
C ASN A 6 -6.30 20.17 -0.52
N ILE A 7 -6.02 19.12 0.26
CA ILE A 7 -7.04 18.50 1.12
C ILE A 7 -6.82 18.82 2.60
N TYR A 8 -5.66 19.31 3.04
CA TYR A 8 -5.47 19.61 4.47
C TYR A 8 -4.76 20.94 4.71
N THR A 9 -5.50 21.87 5.30
CA THR A 9 -5.06 23.17 5.81
C THR A 9 -4.06 23.01 6.96
N ASP A 10 -3.20 24.01 7.19
CA ASP A 10 -2.10 24.13 8.18
C ASP A 10 -2.39 23.78 9.67
N ARG A 11 -3.58 23.29 10.04
CA ARG A 11 -3.87 22.74 11.37
C ARG A 11 -4.10 21.24 11.23
N LEU A 12 -3.45 20.43 12.08
CA LEU A 12 -3.91 19.08 12.39
C LEU A 12 -5.41 19.17 12.68
N ASP A 13 -6.23 18.71 11.73
CA ASP A 13 -7.67 18.64 11.87
C ASP A 13 -7.97 17.90 13.18
N GLU A 14 -8.76 18.49 14.08
CA GLU A 14 -9.03 17.97 15.42
C GLU A 14 -9.52 16.51 15.39
N ARG A 15 -10.11 16.09 14.26
CA ARG A 15 -10.52 14.70 14.00
C ARG A 15 -9.38 13.69 14.03
N PHE A 16 -8.13 14.13 13.83
CA PHE A 16 -6.95 13.27 13.74
C PHE A 16 -5.96 13.41 14.90
N ARG A 17 -6.11 14.44 15.76
CA ARG A 17 -5.30 14.58 17.00
C ARG A 17 -5.36 13.33 17.89
N LEU A 18 -6.53 12.70 17.94
CA LEU A 18 -6.73 11.45 18.68
C LEU A 18 -5.80 10.32 18.23
N LEU A 19 -5.36 10.31 16.97
CA LEU A 19 -4.47 9.26 16.45
C LEU A 19 -3.04 9.39 16.98
N TYR A 20 -2.62 10.59 17.39
CA TYR A 20 -1.31 10.86 17.99
C TYR A 20 -1.34 10.87 19.53
N SER A 21 -2.52 10.66 20.12
CA SER A 21 -2.64 10.62 21.57
C SER A 21 -2.17 9.27 22.12
N ASP A 22 -1.77 9.25 23.40
CA ASP A 22 -1.43 8.02 24.14
C ASP A 22 -2.60 7.03 24.26
N ALA A 23 -3.81 7.42 23.82
CA ALA A 23 -4.97 6.55 23.77
C ALA A 23 -4.93 5.52 22.63
N VAL A 24 -4.11 5.73 21.58
CA VAL A 24 -3.93 4.72 20.51
C VAL A 24 -2.93 3.67 20.96
N LYS A 25 -3.38 2.41 20.96
CA LYS A 25 -2.51 1.25 21.17
C LYS A 25 -1.94 0.75 19.85
N CYS A 26 -0.67 1.02 19.64
CA CYS A 26 0.08 0.55 18.48
C CYS A 26 0.49 -0.91 18.69
N ASN A 27 -0.30 -1.85 18.16
CA ASN A 27 -0.02 -3.28 18.27
C ASN A 27 0.62 -3.79 16.97
N PHE A 28 1.85 -4.29 17.08
CA PHE A 28 2.63 -4.91 16.01
C PHE A 28 2.85 -6.41 16.24
N ASP A 29 1.94 -7.08 16.97
CA ASP A 29 2.05 -8.52 17.24
C ASP A 29 1.91 -9.34 15.93
N LYS A 30 3.01 -9.99 15.56
CA LYS A 30 3.17 -10.82 14.36
C LYS A 30 2.84 -12.31 14.60
N THR A 31 2.46 -12.68 15.82
CA THR A 31 2.27 -14.08 16.26
C THR A 31 0.82 -14.57 16.19
N LEU A 32 -0.14 -13.69 15.89
CA LEU A 32 -1.58 -13.98 15.97
C LEU A 32 -2.15 -14.74 14.77
N ASP A 33 -1.36 -14.95 13.71
CA ASP A 33 -1.76 -15.65 12.47
C ASP A 33 -3.11 -15.18 11.87
N LEU A 34 -3.33 -13.87 11.85
CA LEU A 34 -4.59 -13.30 11.40
C LEU A 34 -4.78 -13.51 9.89
N GLN A 35 -5.95 -14.00 9.53
CA GLN A 35 -6.32 -14.27 8.15
C GLN A 35 -6.80 -13.00 7.43
N VAL A 36 -6.31 -12.80 6.21
CA VAL A 36 -6.60 -11.61 5.37
C VAL A 36 -7.29 -11.92 4.04
N GLY A 37 -7.91 -13.10 3.95
CA GLY A 37 -8.50 -13.63 2.72
C GLY A 37 -9.66 -12.80 2.13
N GLU A 38 -10.29 -11.93 2.93
CA GLU A 38 -11.33 -11.01 2.44
C GLU A 38 -10.77 -9.74 1.80
N THR A 39 -9.44 -9.58 1.77
CA THR A 39 -8.77 -8.54 0.96
C THR A 39 -9.04 -8.81 -0.51
N LYS A 40 -9.57 -7.81 -1.21
CA LYS A 40 -9.90 -7.91 -2.64
C LYS A 40 -8.78 -7.34 -3.49
N VAL A 41 -8.57 -7.97 -4.64
CA VAL A 41 -7.62 -7.59 -5.68
C VAL A 41 -8.43 -7.20 -6.91
N TYR A 42 -8.39 -5.92 -7.26
CA TYR A 42 -8.98 -5.40 -8.49
C TYR A 42 -7.90 -5.37 -9.57
N PHE A 43 -8.03 -6.18 -10.60
CA PHE A 43 -7.08 -6.28 -11.70
C PHE A 43 -7.67 -5.66 -12.96
N TYR A 44 -6.87 -4.82 -13.63
CA TYR A 44 -7.26 -4.14 -14.86
C TYR A 44 -6.23 -4.39 -15.96
N ASP A 45 -6.72 -4.87 -17.11
CA ASP A 45 -6.02 -4.80 -18.39
C ASP A 45 -6.80 -3.88 -19.33
N PHE A 46 -6.41 -2.60 -19.35
CA PHE A 46 -7.07 -1.58 -20.14
C PHE A 46 -6.98 -1.83 -21.65
N SER A 47 -5.95 -2.54 -22.13
CA SER A 47 -5.78 -2.85 -23.55
C SER A 47 -6.81 -3.86 -24.06
N LYS A 48 -7.30 -4.73 -23.18
CA LYS A 48 -8.29 -5.76 -23.49
C LYS A 48 -9.68 -5.47 -22.89
N ASP A 49 -9.84 -4.31 -22.25
CA ASP A 49 -11.02 -3.92 -21.47
C ASP A 49 -11.43 -4.99 -20.42
N ILE A 50 -10.43 -5.61 -19.77
CA ILE A 50 -10.66 -6.63 -18.74
C ILE A 50 -10.57 -5.97 -17.35
N ASN A 51 -11.58 -6.25 -16.51
CA ASN A 51 -11.63 -5.87 -15.11
C ASN A 51 -12.11 -7.07 -14.27
N ILE A 52 -11.25 -7.57 -13.37
CA ILE A 52 -11.51 -8.77 -12.57
C ILE A 52 -11.36 -8.41 -11.09
N VAL A 53 -12.21 -8.99 -10.26
CA VAL A 53 -12.10 -8.89 -8.81
C VAL A 53 -11.85 -10.27 -8.22
N CYS A 54 -10.74 -10.42 -7.53
CA CYS A 54 -10.32 -11.68 -6.91
C CYS A 54 -10.12 -11.51 -5.39
N LYS A 55 -10.10 -12.62 -4.65
CA LYS A 55 -9.60 -12.64 -3.27
C LYS A 55 -8.08 -12.76 -3.28
N ILE A 56 -7.40 -12.13 -2.33
CA ILE A 56 -5.92 -12.10 -2.30
C ILE A 56 -5.29 -13.50 -2.31
N ASN A 57 -5.88 -14.46 -1.59
CA ASN A 57 -5.35 -15.82 -1.48
C ASN A 57 -5.45 -16.64 -2.78
N SER A 58 -6.40 -16.32 -3.66
CA SER A 58 -6.60 -16.99 -4.95
C SER A 58 -6.39 -16.03 -6.13
N GLY A 59 -5.74 -14.89 -5.88
CA GLY A 59 -5.70 -13.77 -6.81
C GLY A 59 -4.96 -14.09 -8.11
N VAL A 60 -3.82 -14.77 -8.00
CA VAL A 60 -2.99 -15.11 -9.17
C VAL A 60 -3.75 -16.08 -10.08
N ASP A 61 -4.24 -17.19 -9.53
CA ASP A 61 -5.02 -18.18 -10.29
C ASP A 61 -6.26 -17.56 -10.93
N CYS A 62 -6.98 -16.72 -10.19
CA CYS A 62 -8.15 -16.00 -10.69
C CYS A 62 -7.83 -15.11 -11.90
N ILE A 63 -6.69 -14.41 -11.89
CA ILE A 63 -6.24 -13.58 -13.01
C ILE A 63 -5.77 -14.44 -14.18
N THR A 64 -4.89 -15.42 -13.94
CA THR A 64 -4.27 -16.23 -15.00
C THR A 64 -5.27 -17.18 -15.67
N ASN A 65 -6.32 -17.60 -14.97
CA ASN A 65 -7.42 -18.38 -15.57
C ASN A 65 -8.32 -17.53 -16.47
N THR A 66 -8.32 -16.21 -16.30
CA THR A 66 -9.17 -15.29 -17.07
C THR A 66 -8.44 -14.69 -18.27
N THR A 67 -7.15 -14.39 -18.14
CA THR A 67 -6.37 -13.76 -19.21
C THR A 67 -4.91 -14.22 -19.20
N SER A 68 -4.34 -14.37 -20.39
CA SER A 68 -2.90 -14.56 -20.56
C SER A 68 -2.18 -13.22 -20.35
N LEU A 69 -1.19 -13.24 -19.45
CA LEU A 69 -0.38 -12.08 -19.09
C LEU A 69 0.84 -11.98 -19.99
N ASP A 70 1.04 -10.79 -20.57
CA ASP A 70 2.29 -10.43 -21.21
C ASP A 70 3.29 -9.99 -20.13
N ILE A 71 4.28 -10.82 -19.86
CA ILE A 71 5.29 -10.62 -18.82
C ILE A 71 6.25 -9.46 -19.11
N SER A 72 6.24 -8.90 -20.33
CA SER A 72 7.04 -7.73 -20.69
C SER A 72 6.43 -6.41 -20.19
N ARG A 73 5.10 -6.38 -19.99
CA ARG A 73 4.37 -5.24 -19.43
C ARG A 73 4.74 -5.03 -17.97
N ARG A 74 4.52 -3.82 -17.45
CA ARG A 74 4.72 -3.53 -16.02
C ARG A 74 3.47 -3.85 -15.23
N LEU A 75 3.66 -4.39 -14.02
CA LEU A 75 2.61 -4.59 -13.04
C LEU A 75 2.64 -3.44 -12.03
N ILE A 76 1.67 -2.55 -12.11
CA ILE A 76 1.51 -1.43 -11.18
C ILE A 76 0.53 -1.85 -10.08
N VAL A 77 0.98 -1.82 -8.83
CA VAL A 77 0.17 -2.22 -7.66
C VAL A 77 -0.07 -1.01 -6.78
N PHE A 78 -1.32 -0.60 -6.62
CA PHE A 78 -1.71 0.49 -5.74
C PHE A 78 -2.36 -0.03 -4.45
N VAL A 79 -1.82 0.39 -3.30
CA VAL A 79 -2.35 0.08 -1.97
C VAL A 79 -2.78 1.39 -1.30
N PRO A 80 -4.10 1.56 -1.07
CA PRO A 80 -4.61 2.80 -0.50
C PRO A 80 -4.37 2.86 1.03
N GLY A 81 -4.85 3.93 1.66
CA GLY A 81 -4.60 4.22 3.07
C GLY A 81 -5.70 3.76 4.03
N TYR A 82 -5.63 4.24 5.27
CA TYR A 82 -6.67 4.02 6.28
C TYR A 82 -8.04 4.58 5.82
N LYS A 83 -9.11 3.79 5.99
CA LYS A 83 -10.49 4.12 5.57
C LYS A 83 -10.68 4.45 4.08
N CYS A 84 -9.84 3.88 3.23
CA CYS A 84 -10.02 3.87 1.78
C CYS A 84 -10.77 2.60 1.32
N PHE A 85 -11.54 2.71 0.24
CA PHE A 85 -12.27 1.61 -0.40
C PHE A 85 -12.60 2.01 -1.85
N ILE A 86 -12.73 1.02 -2.75
CA ILE A 86 -12.71 1.20 -4.22
C ILE A 86 -13.69 2.25 -4.81
N LYS A 87 -14.74 2.63 -4.08
CA LYS A 87 -15.76 3.60 -4.53
C LYS A 87 -15.48 5.05 -4.11
N ARG A 88 -14.31 5.35 -3.54
CA ARG A 88 -13.92 6.74 -3.21
C ARG A 88 -13.14 7.37 -4.36
N ASP A 89 -13.09 8.70 -4.35
CA ASP A 89 -12.54 9.52 -5.43
C ASP A 89 -11.07 9.19 -5.76
N ILE A 90 -10.29 8.71 -4.77
CA ILE A 90 -8.86 8.45 -4.94
C ILE A 90 -8.62 7.22 -5.83
N GLU A 91 -9.34 6.13 -5.59
CA GLU A 91 -9.19 4.88 -6.31
C GLU A 91 -9.69 5.04 -7.75
N GLU A 92 -10.79 5.76 -7.94
CA GLU A 92 -11.27 6.12 -9.27
C GLU A 92 -10.28 7.06 -9.99
N LEU A 93 -9.71 8.05 -9.30
CA LEU A 93 -8.67 8.91 -9.87
C LEU A 93 -7.42 8.11 -10.28
N VAL A 94 -6.97 7.17 -9.45
CA VAL A 94 -5.85 6.28 -9.76
C VAL A 94 -6.17 5.45 -11.00
N ARG A 95 -7.35 4.82 -11.04
CA ARG A 95 -7.80 4.04 -12.20
C ARG A 95 -7.81 4.87 -13.48
N GLN A 96 -8.36 6.09 -13.44
CA GLN A 96 -8.40 7.00 -14.58
C GLN A 96 -7.00 7.48 -15.01
N THR A 97 -6.11 7.73 -14.03
CA THR A 97 -4.73 8.14 -14.30
C THR A 97 -3.94 7.05 -15.02
N TYR A 98 -4.09 5.79 -14.59
CA TYR A 98 -3.36 4.68 -15.18
C TYR A 98 -3.99 4.13 -16.47
N LYS A 99 -5.26 4.44 -16.75
CA LYS A 99 -5.94 4.05 -17.99
C LYS A 99 -5.23 4.58 -19.25
N THR A 100 -4.53 5.71 -19.16
CA THR A 100 -3.85 6.34 -20.28
C THR A 100 -2.39 5.89 -20.45
N ILE A 101 -1.87 5.07 -19.54
CA ILE A 101 -0.49 4.60 -19.60
C ILE A 101 -0.46 3.29 -20.40
N PRO A 102 0.29 3.21 -21.52
CA PRO A 102 0.41 1.98 -22.30
C PRO A 102 1.25 0.93 -21.55
N ASP A 103 1.10 -0.33 -21.95
CA ASP A 103 1.97 -1.45 -21.54
C ASP A 103 2.04 -1.72 -20.03
N ILE A 104 0.93 -1.48 -19.33
CA ILE A 104 0.81 -1.80 -17.90
C ILE A 104 -0.41 -2.65 -17.59
N TYR A 105 -0.32 -3.43 -16.51
CA TYR A 105 -1.45 -3.93 -15.75
C TYR A 105 -1.58 -3.10 -14.48
N LEU A 106 -2.81 -2.78 -14.08
CA LEU A 106 -3.08 -2.11 -12.81
C LEU A 106 -3.73 -3.10 -11.85
N ILE A 107 -3.20 -3.16 -10.63
CA ILE A 107 -3.79 -3.83 -9.49
C ILE A 107 -4.11 -2.78 -8.43
N ILE A 108 -5.36 -2.76 -7.95
CA ILE A 108 -5.75 -1.98 -6.78
C ILE A 108 -6.14 -2.95 -5.66
N ILE A 109 -5.55 -2.77 -4.47
CA ILE A 109 -5.82 -3.60 -3.30
C ILE A 109 -6.89 -2.93 -2.45
N ASP A 110 -7.99 -3.63 -2.18
CA ASP A 110 -9.02 -3.20 -1.24
C ASP A 110 -8.92 -4.05 0.04
N HIS A 111 -8.38 -3.42 1.08
CA HIS A 111 -8.23 -4.00 2.42
C HIS A 111 -9.25 -3.43 3.43
N SER A 112 -10.33 -2.81 2.95
CA SER A 112 -11.35 -2.15 3.78
C SER A 112 -12.04 -3.11 4.76
N ALA A 113 -12.13 -4.40 4.43
CA ALA A 113 -12.64 -5.46 5.32
C ALA A 113 -11.92 -5.49 6.68
N TYR A 114 -10.68 -4.99 6.74
CA TYR A 114 -9.86 -4.98 7.95
C TYR A 114 -9.57 -3.57 8.47
N THR A 115 -9.65 -2.55 7.61
CA THR A 115 -9.21 -1.18 7.95
C THR A 115 -10.31 -0.12 7.89
N TYR A 116 -11.57 -0.51 7.67
CA TYR A 116 -12.72 0.38 7.64
C TYR A 116 -13.73 0.01 8.74
N GLU A 117 -13.83 0.87 9.75
CA GLU A 117 -14.88 0.80 10.78
C GLU A 117 -15.31 2.23 11.16
N THR A 118 -16.62 2.47 11.21
CA THR A 118 -17.22 3.81 11.39
C THR A 118 -17.58 4.11 12.84
N LYS A 119 -17.86 3.08 13.66
CA LYS A 119 -18.38 3.26 15.02
C LYS A 119 -17.32 3.74 16.01
N GLU A 120 -16.10 3.22 15.92
CA GLU A 120 -15.03 3.51 16.89
C GLU A 120 -13.71 3.85 16.19
N LYS A 121 -13.39 5.14 16.05
CA LYS A 121 -12.23 5.62 15.28
C LYS A 121 -10.89 5.10 15.81
N LEU A 122 -10.68 5.14 17.13
CA LEU A 122 -9.45 4.66 17.77
C LEU A 122 -9.26 3.16 17.51
N ARG A 123 -10.23 2.33 17.91
CA ARG A 123 -10.18 0.87 17.68
C ARG A 123 -10.03 0.51 16.21
N SER A 124 -10.68 1.28 15.32
CA SER A 124 -10.55 1.10 13.88
C SER A 124 -9.11 1.32 13.41
N TYR A 125 -8.43 2.35 13.92
CA TYR A 125 -7.03 2.61 13.57
C TYR A 125 -6.07 1.60 14.20
N GLU A 126 -6.24 1.26 15.48
CA GLU A 126 -5.47 0.22 16.17
C GLU A 126 -5.54 -1.12 15.43
N ARG A 127 -6.77 -1.53 15.03
CA ARG A 127 -6.99 -2.69 14.18
C ARG A 127 -6.26 -2.56 12.84
N SER A 128 -6.30 -1.38 12.22
CA SER A 128 -5.64 -1.18 10.93
C SER A 128 -4.12 -1.29 11.02
N VAL A 129 -3.52 -0.80 12.09
CA VAL A 129 -2.08 -0.97 12.39
C VAL A 129 -1.77 -2.44 12.57
N LEU A 130 -2.54 -3.17 13.39
CA LEU A 130 -2.35 -4.60 13.60
C LEU A 130 -2.42 -5.42 12.30
N TYR A 131 -3.45 -5.16 11.48
CA TYR A 131 -3.65 -5.90 10.23
C TYR A 131 -2.65 -5.52 9.13
N SER A 132 -1.94 -4.39 9.24
CA SER A 132 -1.00 -3.94 8.19
C SER A 132 0.07 -4.98 7.86
N PHE A 133 0.62 -5.64 8.88
CA PHE A 133 1.58 -6.74 8.71
C PHE A 133 0.96 -7.94 7.99
N TYR A 134 -0.24 -8.38 8.41
CA TYR A 134 -0.89 -9.56 7.84
C TYR A 134 -1.34 -9.32 6.40
N ILE A 135 -1.87 -8.13 6.10
CA ILE A 135 -2.23 -7.72 4.74
C ILE A 135 -0.96 -7.67 3.88
N GLY A 136 0.12 -7.08 4.39
CA GLY A 136 1.41 -7.03 3.71
C GLY A 136 1.95 -8.41 3.39
N ASN A 137 1.91 -9.36 4.34
CA ASN A 137 2.29 -10.74 4.09
C ASN A 137 1.43 -11.42 3.01
N GLY A 138 0.11 -11.26 3.07
CA GLY A 138 -0.80 -11.79 2.04
C GLY A 138 -0.47 -11.21 0.66
N LEU A 139 -0.19 -9.92 0.60
CA LEU A 139 0.17 -9.22 -0.63
C LEU A 139 1.52 -9.65 -1.18
N GLY A 140 2.53 -9.81 -0.33
CA GLY A 140 3.85 -10.30 -0.75
C GLY A 140 3.79 -11.71 -1.35
N LYS A 141 3.01 -12.61 -0.72
CA LYS A 141 2.75 -13.95 -1.26
C LYS A 141 2.00 -13.93 -2.59
N PHE A 142 0.97 -13.08 -2.70
CA PHE A 142 0.24 -12.87 -3.94
C PHE A 142 1.17 -12.38 -5.06
N LEU A 143 2.02 -11.39 -4.81
CA LEU A 143 2.97 -10.88 -5.79
C LEU A 143 4.02 -11.93 -6.18
N ALA A 144 4.54 -12.68 -5.20
CA ALA A 144 5.47 -13.78 -5.44
C ALA A 144 4.86 -14.88 -6.30
N GLY A 145 3.53 -15.06 -6.24
CA GLY A 145 2.81 -15.97 -7.12
C GLY A 145 3.02 -15.64 -8.61
N PHE A 146 3.05 -14.37 -9.01
CA PHE A 146 3.34 -14.00 -10.41
C PHE A 146 4.77 -14.37 -10.84
N ASN A 147 5.74 -14.29 -9.93
CA ASN A 147 7.12 -14.71 -10.22
C ASN A 147 7.19 -16.20 -10.60
N ARG A 148 6.36 -17.05 -9.96
CA ARG A 148 6.23 -18.48 -10.33
C ARG A 148 5.70 -18.71 -11.74
N TYR A 149 4.98 -17.74 -12.32
CA TYR A 149 4.53 -17.74 -13.72
C TYR A 149 5.53 -17.03 -14.67
N GLY A 150 6.75 -16.75 -14.21
CA GLY A 150 7.80 -16.11 -14.99
C GLY A 150 7.69 -14.58 -15.07
N TYR A 151 6.84 -13.95 -14.27
CA TYR A 151 6.74 -12.49 -14.24
C TYR A 151 7.98 -11.89 -13.57
N PRO A 152 8.77 -11.05 -14.26
CA PRO A 152 10.03 -10.55 -13.70
C PRO A 152 9.79 -9.58 -12.54
N SER A 153 10.54 -9.73 -11.44
CA SER A 153 10.48 -8.81 -10.29
C SER A 153 10.79 -7.36 -10.67
N LYS A 154 11.66 -7.18 -11.69
CA LYS A 154 12.01 -5.89 -12.29
C LYS A 154 10.83 -5.16 -12.96
N ASN A 155 9.71 -5.85 -13.21
CA ASN A 155 8.51 -5.28 -13.83
C ASN A 155 7.42 -4.93 -12.81
N ILE A 156 7.66 -5.13 -11.51
CA ILE A 156 6.67 -4.88 -10.45
C ILE A 156 6.97 -3.54 -9.76
N HIS A 157 6.04 -2.58 -9.88
CA HIS A 157 6.12 -1.28 -9.19
C HIS A 157 4.92 -1.14 -8.26
N CYS A 158 5.19 -1.05 -6.96
CA CYS A 158 4.18 -0.86 -5.95
C CYS A 158 4.13 0.60 -5.47
N ILE A 159 2.92 1.10 -5.22
CA ILE A 159 2.65 2.48 -4.80
C ILE A 159 1.69 2.42 -3.62
N GLY A 160 2.11 2.91 -2.47
CA GLY A 160 1.34 2.85 -1.22
C GLY A 160 1.08 4.24 -0.69
N HIS A 161 -0.17 4.54 -0.33
CA HIS A 161 -0.53 5.82 0.28
C HIS A 161 -0.82 5.66 1.77
N SER A 162 -0.28 6.54 2.61
CA SER A 162 -0.53 6.54 4.06
C SER A 162 -0.22 5.17 4.68
N LEU A 163 -1.21 4.48 5.27
CA LEU A 163 -1.08 3.12 5.79
C LEU A 163 -0.59 2.11 4.73
N GLY A 164 -1.01 2.28 3.48
CA GLY A 164 -0.63 1.42 2.36
C GLY A 164 0.86 1.42 2.07
N ALA A 165 1.59 2.49 2.42
CA ALA A 165 3.04 2.51 2.30
C ALA A 165 3.70 1.47 3.21
N HIS A 166 3.26 1.38 4.47
CA HIS A 166 3.78 0.40 5.44
C HIS A 166 3.35 -1.03 5.09
N ILE A 167 2.11 -1.21 4.61
CA ILE A 167 1.65 -2.50 4.06
C ILE A 167 2.60 -2.98 2.95
N LEU A 168 3.05 -2.09 2.07
CA LEU A 168 4.02 -2.42 1.02
C LEU A 168 5.42 -2.70 1.55
N GLY A 169 5.85 -2.08 2.65
CA GLY A 169 7.10 -2.44 3.32
C GLY A 169 7.11 -3.90 3.73
N TYR A 170 6.05 -4.35 4.43
CA TYR A 170 5.88 -5.76 4.79
C TYR A 170 5.70 -6.67 3.57
N ALA A 171 5.00 -6.21 2.53
CA ALA A 171 4.82 -6.99 1.30
C ALA A 171 6.14 -7.22 0.55
N GLY A 172 6.99 -6.20 0.48
CA GLY A 172 8.32 -6.28 -0.13
C GLY A 172 9.24 -7.25 0.62
N GLU A 173 9.27 -7.17 1.96
CA GLU A 173 10.00 -8.11 2.82
C GLU A 173 9.51 -9.56 2.60
N ARG A 174 8.19 -9.78 2.59
CA ARG A 174 7.63 -11.11 2.31
C ARG A 174 7.95 -11.58 0.89
N TYR A 175 7.87 -10.71 -0.10
CA TYR A 175 8.20 -11.04 -1.48
C TYR A 175 9.65 -11.53 -1.60
N ASN A 176 10.59 -10.84 -0.93
CA ASN A 176 11.98 -11.26 -0.87
C ASN A 176 12.15 -12.64 -0.25
N VAL A 177 11.47 -12.91 0.87
CA VAL A 177 11.49 -14.25 1.50
C VAL A 177 10.98 -15.34 0.55
N GLU A 178 9.95 -15.06 -0.25
CA GLU A 178 9.33 -16.05 -1.15
C GLU A 178 10.11 -16.28 -2.45
N THR A 179 10.88 -15.30 -2.92
CA THR A 179 11.50 -15.31 -4.27
C THR A 179 13.01 -15.17 -4.27
N SER A 180 13.63 -14.77 -3.14
CA SER A 180 15.02 -14.30 -3.06
C SER A 180 15.32 -13.10 -3.97
N GLU A 181 14.29 -12.39 -4.45
CA GLU A 181 14.39 -11.19 -5.27
C GLU A 181 13.63 -10.03 -4.63
N ASN A 182 13.96 -8.81 -5.01
CA ASN A 182 13.16 -7.65 -4.64
C ASN A 182 12.25 -7.24 -5.80
N VAL A 183 11.02 -6.81 -5.49
CA VAL A 183 10.24 -6.02 -6.45
C VAL A 183 11.05 -4.80 -6.86
N TRP A 184 10.87 -4.35 -8.11
CA TRP A 184 11.68 -3.28 -8.66
C TRP A 184 11.64 -2.01 -7.81
N ARG A 185 10.42 -1.56 -7.49
CA ARG A 185 10.23 -0.27 -6.84
C ARG A 185 9.03 -0.26 -5.91
N ILE A 186 9.21 0.36 -4.75
CA ILE A 186 8.10 0.83 -3.90
C ILE A 186 8.11 2.36 -3.89
N THR A 187 6.94 2.97 -4.04
CA THR A 187 6.73 4.41 -3.85
C THR A 187 5.79 4.65 -2.69
N GLY A 188 6.30 5.25 -1.61
CA GLY A 188 5.51 5.70 -0.48
C GLY A 188 4.97 7.11 -0.73
N LEU A 189 3.65 7.26 -0.74
CA LEU A 189 2.96 8.55 -0.81
C LEU A 189 2.47 8.91 0.59
N ASP A 190 3.17 9.84 1.22
CA ASP A 190 2.91 10.35 2.57
C ASP A 190 2.68 9.22 3.61
N PRO A 191 3.71 8.37 3.88
CA PRO A 191 3.56 7.24 4.80
C PRO A 191 3.06 7.68 6.18
N ALA A 192 2.16 6.90 6.78
CA ALA A 192 1.51 7.27 8.03
C ALA A 192 2.52 7.50 9.17
N GLY A 193 2.34 8.59 9.92
CA GLY A 193 3.12 8.91 11.11
C GLY A 193 2.62 8.21 12.39
N PRO A 194 1.31 8.20 12.73
CA PRO A 194 0.85 7.61 13.98
C PRO A 194 1.20 6.12 14.05
N CYS A 195 1.63 5.65 15.21
CA CYS A 195 2.20 4.31 15.44
C CYS A 195 3.51 3.98 14.72
N PHE A 196 3.72 4.45 13.49
CA PHE A 196 4.87 4.05 12.68
C PHE A 196 6.11 4.93 12.88
N ALA A 197 5.97 6.24 13.04
CA ALA A 197 7.12 7.17 13.11
C ALA A 197 8.10 6.87 14.25
N ASN A 198 7.59 6.34 15.38
CA ASN A 198 8.40 5.94 16.53
C ASN A 198 8.57 4.41 16.66
N ALA A 199 8.02 3.63 15.73
CA ALA A 199 8.21 2.18 15.73
C ALA A 199 9.63 1.81 15.27
N SER A 200 10.01 0.55 15.46
CA SER A 200 11.26 0.06 14.89
C SER A 200 11.23 0.13 13.36
N LYS A 201 12.41 0.11 12.72
CA LYS A 201 12.51 0.25 11.25
C LYS A 201 11.80 -0.88 10.52
N GLU A 202 11.72 -2.05 11.13
CA GLU A 202 11.08 -3.26 10.61
C GLU A 202 9.56 -3.17 10.58
N GLU A 203 8.97 -2.20 11.29
CA GLU A 203 7.53 -1.91 11.22
C GLU A 203 7.18 -0.83 10.19
N GLN A 204 8.20 -0.21 9.57
CA GLN A 204 8.02 0.90 8.65
C GLN A 204 8.32 0.47 7.22
N LEU A 205 7.83 1.25 6.25
CA LEU A 205 8.42 1.21 4.92
C LEU A 205 9.86 1.69 5.06
N ARG A 206 10.81 0.97 4.48
CA ARG A 206 12.23 1.35 4.54
C ARG A 206 13.00 0.98 3.28
N SER A 207 14.13 1.65 3.08
CA SER A 207 15.19 1.21 2.16
C SER A 207 15.45 -0.28 2.33
N GLY A 208 15.60 -0.99 1.22
CA GLY A 208 15.77 -2.44 1.19
C GLY A 208 14.49 -3.28 1.17
N ASN A 209 13.30 -2.70 1.38
CA ASN A 209 12.04 -3.42 1.13
C ASN A 209 11.76 -3.65 -0.37
N ALA A 210 12.50 -2.97 -1.26
CA ALA A 210 12.46 -3.16 -2.70
C ALA A 210 13.86 -2.89 -3.29
N GLY A 211 14.02 -3.07 -4.60
CA GLY A 211 15.23 -2.66 -5.31
C GLY A 211 15.45 -1.14 -5.24
N PHE A 212 14.38 -0.36 -5.12
CA PHE A 212 14.42 1.06 -4.85
C PHE A 212 13.15 1.54 -4.14
N VAL A 213 13.29 2.29 -3.06
CA VAL A 213 12.20 2.85 -2.27
C VAL A 213 12.24 4.37 -2.36
N ASN A 214 11.23 4.95 -2.98
CA ASN A 214 11.08 6.41 -3.07
C ASN A 214 9.93 6.87 -2.19
N VAL A 215 10.13 7.92 -1.40
CA VAL A 215 9.12 8.43 -0.48
C VAL A 215 8.86 9.89 -0.75
N TYR A 216 7.58 10.23 -0.87
CA TYR A 216 7.11 11.60 -1.01
C TYR A 216 6.38 12.00 0.26
N HIS A 217 6.93 12.93 1.02
CA HIS A 217 6.30 13.47 2.22
C HIS A 217 5.53 14.74 1.85
N CYS A 218 4.20 14.65 1.86
CA CYS A 218 3.34 15.79 1.54
C CYS A 218 2.81 16.49 2.80
N ASN A 219 2.71 15.77 3.93
CA ASN A 219 2.16 16.25 5.20
C ASN A 219 3.03 15.82 6.41
N ALA A 220 4.35 15.90 6.24
CA ALA A 220 5.33 15.58 7.26
C ALA A 220 5.08 16.41 8.54
N GLY A 221 4.84 15.74 9.67
CA GLY A 221 4.63 16.41 10.97
C GLY A 221 3.16 16.69 11.30
N GLN A 222 2.22 16.35 10.42
CA GLN A 222 0.82 16.17 10.80
C GLN A 222 0.45 14.69 10.79
N LEU A 223 0.02 14.11 9.66
CA LEU A 223 -0.36 12.69 9.57
C LEU A 223 0.71 11.83 8.88
N GLY A 224 1.64 12.44 8.16
CA GLY A 224 2.76 11.76 7.53
C GLY A 224 4.00 11.75 8.43
N THR A 225 4.80 10.69 8.31
CA THR A 225 6.11 10.60 8.99
C THR A 225 7.07 11.69 8.49
N THR A 226 7.88 12.23 9.40
CA THR A 226 8.98 13.17 9.11
C THR A 226 10.32 12.46 8.88
N ASN A 227 10.38 11.17 9.16
CA ASN A 227 11.61 10.40 9.05
C ASN A 227 11.93 10.17 7.57
N ALA A 228 13.20 10.33 7.20
CA ALA A 228 13.69 9.81 5.92
C ALA A 228 13.77 8.28 6.06
N ILE A 229 12.95 7.58 5.28
CA ILE A 229 12.81 6.11 5.36
C ILE A 229 13.14 5.43 4.03
N GLY A 230 13.11 6.14 2.91
CA GLY A 230 13.42 5.62 1.58
C GLY A 230 14.90 5.65 1.21
N ASP A 231 15.21 5.10 0.04
CA ASP A 231 16.50 5.33 -0.64
C ASP A 231 16.57 6.78 -1.16
N ALA A 232 15.40 7.35 -1.45
CA ALA A 232 15.22 8.77 -1.71
C ALA A 232 13.94 9.27 -1.03
N ASP A 233 14.05 10.39 -0.31
CA ASP A 233 12.92 11.05 0.37
C ASP A 233 12.80 12.49 -0.14
N ILE A 234 11.60 12.84 -0.61
CA ILE A 234 11.27 14.16 -1.14
C ILE A 234 10.23 14.80 -0.23
N PHE A 235 10.60 15.91 0.41
CA PHE A 235 9.74 16.65 1.32
C PHE A 235 9.15 17.88 0.61
N PHE A 236 7.84 17.89 0.44
CA PHE A 236 7.12 19.05 -0.07
C PHE A 236 6.74 20.00 1.07
N ASN A 237 6.73 21.31 0.80
CA ASN A 237 6.31 22.35 1.76
C ASN A 237 7.03 22.34 3.13
N LYS A 238 8.36 22.20 3.17
CA LYS A 238 9.13 22.61 4.36
C LYS A 238 8.95 24.13 4.52
N LYS A 239 8.01 24.57 5.35
CA LYS A 239 8.11 25.93 5.93
C LYS A 239 9.40 25.94 6.75
N LYS A 240 10.35 26.78 6.32
CA LYS A 240 11.55 27.12 7.09
C LYS A 240 11.15 27.77 8.41
#